data_AF-A0A8J7AT36-F1
#
_entry.id   AF-A0A8J7AT36-F1
#
_cell.length_a   1.000
_cell.length_b   1.000
_cell.length_c   1.000
_cell.angle_alpha   90.00
_cell.angle_beta   90.00
_cell.angle_gamma   90.00
#
_symmetry.space_group_name_H-M   'P 1'
#
loop_
_entity.id
_entity.type
_entity.pdbx_description
1 polymer ?
#
loop_
_entity_poly.entity_id
_entity_poly.type
_entity_poly.pdbx_seq_one_letter_code
_entity_poly.pdbx_strand_id
1 'polypeptide(L)'
;MSIYELAILGAATPEERTTLTATIAEMVGEFKLALNDEIIVHDGASIAERNKRAAFAAVYFGGSEQPDVEVARELVRSSAPVVPLISPGVDFSTAIPDFLQSANGLGRREDDPTMSELAMAMLECVGLLRTQRRVFVNYRRTESRTAAVQLHDLLSVRGFDVFLDGCIPVLQDSF
;
A
#
# COMPACT_ATOMS: atom_id res chain seq x y z
N MET A 1 13.42 -0.78 -21.23
CA MET A 1 13.85 -1.48 -20.00
C MET A 1 12.95 -0.93 -18.91
N SER A 2 12.11 -1.77 -18.32
CA SER A 2 11.25 -1.37 -17.21
C SER A 2 12.09 -0.83 -16.05
N ILE A 3 11.65 0.29 -15.48
CA ILE A 3 12.27 0.90 -14.30
C ILE A 3 11.54 0.42 -13.04
N TYR A 4 10.23 0.23 -13.16
CA TYR A 4 9.34 -0.19 -12.07
C TYR A 4 8.53 -1.41 -12.49
N GLU A 5 8.37 -2.36 -11.58
CA GLU A 5 7.59 -3.57 -11.79
C GLU A 5 6.63 -3.77 -10.62
N LEU A 6 5.38 -4.08 -10.95
CA LEU A 6 4.33 -4.33 -9.98
C LEU A 6 3.79 -5.74 -10.20
N ALA A 7 3.27 -6.40 -9.18
CA ALA A 7 2.61 -7.69 -9.35
C ALA A 7 1.27 -7.75 -8.63
N ILE A 8 0.29 -8.36 -9.27
CA ILE A 8 -1.03 -8.63 -8.70
C ILE A 8 -1.21 -10.14 -8.58
N LEU A 9 -1.13 -10.62 -7.34
CA LEU A 9 -1.16 -12.03 -6.97
C LEU A 9 -2.40 -12.36 -6.13
N GLY A 10 -2.70 -13.65 -5.99
CA GLY A 10 -3.77 -14.12 -5.12
C GLY A 10 -5.14 -14.12 -5.81
N ALA A 11 -6.19 -14.16 -4.99
CA ALA A 11 -7.58 -14.35 -5.43
C ALA A 11 -8.24 -13.09 -6.04
N ALA A 12 -7.45 -12.25 -6.73
CA ALA A 12 -7.94 -11.03 -7.36
C ALA A 12 -8.83 -11.36 -8.57
N THR A 13 -10.07 -10.84 -8.57
CA THR A 13 -10.98 -10.98 -9.70
C THR A 13 -10.48 -10.18 -10.91
N PRO A 14 -10.88 -10.54 -12.15
CA PRO A 14 -10.48 -9.79 -13.35
C PRO A 14 -10.90 -8.32 -13.33
N GLU A 15 -12.05 -8.00 -12.71
CA GLU A 15 -12.53 -6.64 -12.53
C GLU A 15 -11.61 -5.85 -11.60
N GLU A 16 -11.24 -6.41 -10.45
CA GLU A 16 -10.32 -5.78 -9.50
C GLU A 16 -8.93 -5.52 -10.11
N ARG A 17 -8.41 -6.49 -10.87
CA ARG A 17 -7.16 -6.34 -11.60
C ARG A 17 -7.22 -5.18 -12.60
N THR A 18 -8.34 -5.07 -13.31
CA THR A 18 -8.55 -4.00 -14.31
C THR A 18 -8.67 -2.64 -13.63
N THR A 19 -9.46 -2.54 -12.56
CA THR A 19 -9.61 -1.30 -11.78
C THR A 19 -8.29 -0.84 -11.21
N LEU A 20 -7.55 -1.72 -10.51
CA LEU A 20 -6.26 -1.36 -9.93
C LEU A 20 -5.24 -0.94 -10.99
N THR A 21 -5.20 -1.64 -12.13
CA THR A 21 -4.29 -1.28 -13.23
C THR A 21 -4.67 0.08 -13.83
N ALA A 22 -5.95 0.38 -13.99
CA ALA A 22 -6.42 1.68 -14.48
C ALA A 22 -6.10 2.82 -13.51
N THR A 23 -6.28 2.60 -12.21
CA THR A 23 -5.94 3.60 -11.18
C THR A 23 -4.44 3.84 -11.10
N ILE A 24 -3.62 2.79 -11.18
CA ILE A 24 -2.16 2.94 -11.31
C ILE A 24 -1.83 3.74 -12.58
N ALA A 25 -2.47 3.45 -13.72
CA ALA A 25 -2.26 4.16 -14.98
C ALA A 25 -2.52 5.67 -14.86
N GLU A 26 -3.61 6.03 -14.19
CA GLU A 26 -3.98 7.42 -13.95
C GLU A 26 -2.96 8.13 -13.08
N MET A 27 -2.60 7.53 -11.93
CA MET A 27 -1.61 8.10 -11.00
C MET A 27 -0.23 8.27 -11.64
N VAL A 28 0.24 7.25 -12.39
CA VAL A 28 1.57 7.30 -13.02
C VAL A 28 1.61 8.23 -14.22
N GLY A 29 0.45 8.48 -14.84
CA GLY A 29 0.26 9.48 -15.90
C GLY A 29 0.62 10.89 -15.45
N GLU A 30 0.40 11.24 -14.18
CA GLU A 30 0.82 12.54 -13.61
C GLU A 30 2.35 12.71 -13.64
N PHE A 31 3.08 11.61 -13.51
CA PHE A 31 4.55 11.57 -13.59
C PHE A 31 5.07 11.43 -15.02
N LYS A 32 4.18 11.40 -16.02
CA LYS A 32 4.49 11.15 -17.45
C LYS A 32 5.15 9.80 -17.69
N LEU A 33 4.82 8.81 -16.86
CA LEU A 33 5.26 7.43 -17.03
C LEU A 33 4.18 6.64 -17.81
N ALA A 34 4.61 5.75 -18.70
CA ALA A 34 3.71 4.91 -19.45
C ALA A 34 3.68 3.47 -18.88
N LEU A 35 2.46 2.94 -18.75
CA LEU A 35 2.25 1.51 -18.55
C LEU A 35 2.70 0.74 -19.79
N ASN A 36 3.35 -0.40 -19.57
CA ASN A 36 3.98 -1.27 -20.57
C ASN A 36 5.27 -0.75 -21.21
N ASP A 37 5.82 0.38 -20.75
CA ASP A 37 7.16 0.84 -21.12
C ASP A 37 8.06 0.99 -19.89
N GLU A 38 7.79 1.99 -19.03
CA GLU A 38 8.56 2.19 -17.79
C GLU A 38 8.01 1.37 -16.61
N ILE A 39 6.70 1.09 -16.61
CA ILE A 39 6.01 0.33 -15.55
C ILE A 39 5.39 -0.93 -16.15
N ILE A 40 5.76 -2.09 -15.62
CA ILE A 40 5.18 -3.39 -16.01
C ILE A 40 4.38 -3.96 -14.84
N VAL A 41 3.17 -4.45 -15.12
CA VAL A 41 2.33 -5.16 -14.15
C VAL A 41 2.34 -6.65 -14.49
N HIS A 42 2.81 -7.46 -13.55
CA HIS A 42 2.90 -8.91 -13.64
C HIS A 42 1.74 -9.60 -12.93
N ASP A 43 1.45 -10.81 -13.38
CA ASP A 43 0.59 -11.79 -12.72
C ASP A 43 1.43 -12.95 -12.14
N GLY A 44 0.77 -13.93 -11.52
CA GLY A 44 1.44 -15.10 -10.92
C GLY A 44 2.27 -15.93 -11.90
N ALA A 45 1.98 -15.87 -13.21
CA ALA A 45 2.70 -16.61 -14.24
C ALA A 45 3.89 -15.83 -14.83
N SER A 46 3.71 -14.54 -15.08
CA SER A 46 4.70 -13.66 -15.73
C SER A 46 5.75 -13.10 -14.77
N ILE A 47 5.57 -13.26 -13.46
CA ILE A 47 6.51 -12.79 -12.45
C ILE A 47 7.88 -13.49 -12.49
N ALA A 48 7.96 -14.68 -13.07
CA ALA A 48 9.22 -15.40 -13.24
C ALA A 48 10.18 -14.68 -14.20
N GLU A 49 9.64 -13.89 -15.13
CA GLU A 49 10.39 -13.14 -16.15
C GLU A 49 10.77 -11.73 -15.69
N ARG A 50 10.45 -11.38 -14.45
CA ARG A 50 10.66 -10.03 -13.89
C ARG A 50 12.13 -9.61 -13.87
N ASN A 51 12.38 -8.31 -13.99
CA ASN A 51 13.71 -7.74 -13.85
C ASN A 51 14.05 -7.53 -12.36
N LYS A 52 14.93 -8.39 -11.82
CA LYS A 52 15.37 -8.30 -10.41
C LYS A 52 16.11 -6.99 -10.05
N ARG A 53 16.48 -6.15 -11.02
CA ARG A 53 17.11 -4.84 -10.79
C ARG A 53 16.10 -3.69 -10.75
N ALA A 54 14.88 -3.89 -11.23
CA ALA A 54 13.82 -2.89 -11.18
C ALA A 54 13.26 -2.77 -9.76
N ALA A 55 12.75 -1.59 -9.40
CA ALA A 55 12.02 -1.43 -8.16
C ALA A 55 10.71 -2.22 -8.26
N PHE A 56 10.45 -3.07 -7.27
CA PHE A 56 9.38 -4.06 -7.35
C PHE A 56 8.46 -4.01 -6.12
N ALA A 57 7.15 -4.10 -6.34
CA ALA A 57 6.17 -4.31 -5.29
C ALA A 57 5.04 -5.24 -5.74
N ALA A 58 4.61 -6.13 -4.85
CA ALA A 58 3.47 -7.02 -5.12
C ALA A 58 2.31 -6.72 -4.17
N VAL A 59 1.10 -6.92 -4.66
CA VAL A 59 -0.09 -7.08 -3.84
C VAL A 59 -0.54 -8.54 -3.87
N TYR A 60 -0.96 -9.06 -2.72
CA TYR A 60 -1.55 -10.39 -2.59
C TYR A 60 -3.00 -10.26 -2.13
N PHE A 61 -3.94 -10.60 -3.00
CA PHE A 61 -5.36 -10.60 -2.69
C PHE A 61 -5.72 -11.85 -1.89
N GLY A 62 -6.07 -11.63 -0.62
CA GLY A 62 -6.56 -12.66 0.28
C GLY A 62 -7.98 -13.08 -0.06
N GLY A 63 -8.24 -14.37 -0.01
CA GLY A 63 -9.54 -14.97 -0.27
C GLY A 63 -9.63 -16.36 0.32
N SER A 64 -10.77 -17.03 0.12
CA SER A 64 -10.95 -18.43 0.52
C SER A 64 -9.98 -19.37 -0.20
N GLU A 65 -9.65 -19.04 -1.44
CA GLU A 65 -8.61 -19.71 -2.21
C GLU A 65 -7.30 -18.91 -2.12
N GLN A 66 -6.19 -19.62 -2.06
CA GLN A 66 -4.84 -19.04 -1.96
C GLN A 66 -4.00 -19.43 -3.19
N PRO A 67 -4.29 -18.87 -4.38
CA PRO A 67 -3.44 -19.07 -5.55
C PRO A 67 -2.12 -18.27 -5.40
N ASP A 68 -1.09 -18.67 -6.16
CA ASP A 68 0.22 -17.99 -6.20
C ASP A 68 0.98 -17.96 -4.85
N VAL A 69 0.63 -18.82 -3.90
CA VAL A 69 1.30 -18.90 -2.58
C VAL A 69 2.80 -19.14 -2.69
N GLU A 70 3.23 -20.04 -3.58
CA GLU A 70 4.66 -20.34 -3.74
C GLU A 70 5.42 -19.19 -4.40
N VAL A 71 4.78 -18.47 -5.32
CA VAL A 71 5.31 -17.24 -5.89
C VAL A 71 5.48 -16.17 -4.81
N ALA A 72 4.44 -15.93 -4.01
CA ALA A 72 4.50 -14.96 -2.91
C ALA A 72 5.57 -15.34 -1.89
N ARG A 73 5.74 -16.64 -1.61
CA ARG A 73 6.80 -17.16 -0.73
C ARG A 73 8.20 -16.87 -1.31
N GLU A 74 8.39 -17.04 -2.61
CA GLU A 74 9.65 -16.71 -3.27
C GLU A 74 9.94 -15.20 -3.20
N LEU A 75 8.92 -14.35 -3.41
CA LEU A 75 9.07 -12.91 -3.29
C LEU A 75 9.53 -12.49 -1.89
N VAL A 76 8.86 -13.00 -0.85
CA VAL A 76 9.23 -12.72 0.55
C VAL A 76 10.66 -13.21 0.84
N ARG A 77 11.06 -14.39 0.33
CA ARG A 77 12.45 -14.88 0.46
C ARG A 77 13.46 -13.99 -0.25
N SER A 78 13.07 -13.35 -1.35
CA SER A 78 13.90 -12.39 -2.09
C SER A 78 13.86 -10.98 -1.50
N SER A 79 13.23 -10.79 -0.34
CA SER A 79 13.02 -9.50 0.32
C SER A 79 12.26 -8.48 -0.54
N ALA A 80 11.41 -8.96 -1.44
CA ALA A 80 10.50 -8.11 -2.21
C ALA A 80 9.30 -7.72 -1.34
N PRO A 81 8.87 -6.44 -1.35
CA PRO A 81 7.70 -6.02 -0.60
C PRO A 81 6.43 -6.63 -1.19
N VAL A 82 5.66 -7.31 -0.33
CA VAL A 82 4.36 -7.90 -0.66
C VAL A 82 3.34 -7.33 0.31
N VAL A 83 2.33 -6.64 -0.22
CA VAL A 83 1.24 -6.05 0.56
C VAL A 83 0.04 -7.00 0.52
N PRO A 84 -0.34 -7.65 1.64
CA PRO A 84 -1.54 -8.45 1.68
C PRO A 84 -2.78 -7.55 1.71
N LEU A 85 -3.76 -7.83 0.86
CA LEU A 85 -5.04 -7.12 0.78
C LEU A 85 -6.16 -8.07 1.19
N ILE A 86 -7.08 -7.59 2.03
CA ILE A 86 -8.29 -8.34 2.39
C ILE A 86 -9.55 -7.57 2.00
N SER A 87 -10.58 -8.31 1.60
CA SER A 87 -11.92 -7.76 1.38
C SER A 87 -12.57 -7.35 2.71
N PRO A 88 -13.54 -6.40 2.67
CA PRO A 88 -14.24 -5.96 3.87
C PRO A 88 -14.93 -7.15 4.55
N GLY A 89 -14.81 -7.24 5.88
CA GLY A 89 -15.46 -8.28 6.68
C GLY A 89 -14.84 -9.67 6.62
N VAL A 90 -13.69 -9.84 5.97
CA VAL A 90 -12.94 -11.11 5.94
C VAL A 90 -11.84 -11.11 7.01
N ASP A 91 -11.69 -12.21 7.73
CA ASP A 91 -10.63 -12.36 8.73
C ASP A 91 -9.25 -12.50 8.09
N PHE A 92 -8.33 -11.61 8.46
CA PHE A 92 -6.96 -11.57 7.93
C PHE A 92 -6.21 -12.90 8.10
N SER A 93 -6.40 -13.57 9.24
CA SER A 93 -5.75 -14.84 9.56
C SER A 93 -6.25 -16.03 8.73
N THR A 94 -7.44 -15.94 8.12
CA THR A 94 -8.01 -17.02 7.31
C THR A 94 -7.77 -16.81 5.82
N ALA A 95 -7.77 -15.55 5.38
CA ALA A 95 -7.61 -15.19 3.97
C ALA A 95 -6.14 -15.06 3.53
N ILE A 96 -5.22 -14.83 4.46
CA ILE A 96 -3.80 -14.60 4.17
C ILE A 96 -2.94 -15.76 4.69
N PRO A 97 -2.00 -16.28 3.87
CA PRO A 97 -1.08 -17.33 4.31
C PRO A 97 -0.24 -16.92 5.51
N ASP A 98 0.06 -17.86 6.41
CA ASP A 98 0.79 -17.60 7.68
C ASP A 98 2.09 -16.81 7.53
N PHE A 99 2.84 -17.02 6.44
CA PHE A 99 4.11 -16.33 6.20
C PHE A 99 3.95 -14.86 5.78
N LEU A 100 2.76 -14.45 5.32
CA LEU A 100 2.41 -13.06 5.02
C LEU A 100 1.66 -12.39 6.18
N GLN A 101 1.20 -13.16 7.17
CA GLN A 101 0.48 -12.59 8.32
C GLN A 101 1.37 -11.70 9.20
N SER A 102 2.70 -11.85 9.13
CA SER A 102 3.65 -10.94 9.79
C SER A 102 3.81 -9.59 9.08
N ALA A 103 3.32 -9.46 7.84
CA ALA A 103 3.36 -8.21 7.09
C ALA A 103 2.14 -7.34 7.39
N ASN A 104 2.29 -6.03 7.23
CA ASN A 104 1.18 -5.09 7.39
C ASN A 104 0.19 -5.27 6.23
N GLY A 105 -1.00 -5.78 6.54
CA GLY A 105 -2.09 -5.90 5.57
C GLY A 105 -2.89 -4.62 5.39
N LEU A 106 -3.48 -4.47 4.21
CA LEU A 106 -4.44 -3.43 3.91
C LEU A 106 -5.85 -4.04 3.88
N GLY A 107 -6.76 -3.45 4.63
CA GLY A 107 -8.19 -3.75 4.51
C GLY A 107 -8.79 -2.88 3.41
N ARG A 108 -9.44 -3.50 2.43
CA ARG A 108 -10.17 -2.75 1.41
C ARG A 108 -11.28 -1.97 2.08
N ARG A 109 -11.37 -0.68 1.78
CA ARG A 109 -12.46 0.15 2.27
C ARG A 109 -13.65 0.14 1.31
N GLU A 110 -14.86 0.24 1.85
CA GLU A 110 -16.08 0.29 1.05
C GLU A 110 -16.26 1.65 0.35
N ASP A 111 -15.64 2.71 0.86
CA ASP A 111 -15.66 4.07 0.31
C ASP A 111 -14.64 4.31 -0.82
N ASP A 112 -13.76 3.35 -1.11
CA ASP A 112 -12.76 3.41 -2.18
C ASP A 112 -13.00 2.34 -3.27
N PRO A 113 -13.95 2.57 -4.20
CA PRO A 113 -14.21 1.64 -5.29
C PRO A 113 -13.04 1.56 -6.29
N THR A 114 -12.21 2.59 -6.35
CA THR A 114 -11.05 2.71 -7.24
C THR A 114 -9.80 2.01 -6.73
N MET A 115 -9.77 1.57 -5.47
CA MET A 115 -8.55 1.03 -4.84
C MET A 115 -7.38 2.03 -4.86
N SER A 116 -7.67 3.32 -4.75
CA SER A 116 -6.67 4.39 -4.74
C SER A 116 -5.68 4.22 -3.57
N GLU A 117 -6.15 3.81 -2.39
CA GLU A 117 -5.28 3.57 -1.24
C GLU A 117 -4.25 2.45 -1.51
N LEU A 118 -4.69 1.38 -2.18
CA LEU A 118 -3.83 0.28 -2.56
C LEU A 118 -2.82 0.69 -3.64
N ALA A 119 -3.28 1.39 -4.68
CA ALA A 119 -2.41 1.91 -5.73
C ALA A 119 -1.33 2.83 -5.14
N MET A 120 -1.71 3.73 -4.23
CA MET A 120 -0.75 4.59 -3.52
C MET A 120 0.27 3.76 -2.72
N ALA A 121 -0.18 2.77 -1.94
CA ALA A 121 0.72 1.92 -1.17
C ALA A 121 1.72 1.17 -2.06
N MET A 122 1.28 0.66 -3.22
CA MET A 122 2.16 -0.01 -4.19
C MET A 122 3.16 0.96 -4.80
N LEU A 123 2.71 2.15 -5.20
CA LEU A 123 3.58 3.19 -5.76
C LEU A 123 4.57 3.76 -4.73
N GLU A 124 4.21 3.82 -3.45
CA GLU A 124 5.12 4.14 -2.35
C GLU A 124 6.19 3.06 -2.18
N CYS A 125 5.82 1.77 -2.28
CA CYS A 125 6.76 0.65 -2.16
C CYS A 125 7.84 0.67 -3.24
N VAL A 126 7.50 1.07 -4.47
CA VAL A 126 8.46 1.22 -5.56
C VAL A 126 9.17 2.58 -5.57
N GLY A 127 8.84 3.47 -4.62
CA GLY A 127 9.47 4.78 -4.45
C GLY A 127 9.00 5.86 -5.42
N LEU A 128 7.92 5.62 -6.17
CA LEU A 128 7.31 6.60 -7.05
C LEU A 128 6.52 7.66 -6.28
N LEU A 129 5.89 7.25 -5.18
CA LEU A 129 5.29 8.16 -4.23
C LEU A 129 6.20 8.34 -3.02
N ARG A 130 6.21 9.57 -2.50
CA ARG A 130 6.83 9.86 -1.21
C ARG A 130 6.11 9.02 -0.15
N THR A 131 6.83 8.13 0.52
CA THR A 131 6.36 7.47 1.74
C THR A 131 5.73 8.53 2.65
N GLN A 132 4.46 8.37 3.01
CA GLN A 132 3.84 9.26 3.99
C GLN A 132 4.71 9.24 5.24
N ARG A 133 5.43 10.34 5.49
CA ARG A 133 6.31 10.43 6.65
C ARG A 133 5.43 10.69 7.87
N ARG A 134 4.85 9.61 8.40
CA ARG A 134 4.01 9.67 9.58
C ARG A 134 4.90 9.86 10.80
N VAL A 135 4.63 10.88 11.60
CA VAL A 135 5.38 11.19 12.82
C VAL A 135 4.41 11.20 13.98
N PHE A 136 4.63 10.30 14.94
CA PHE A 136 3.92 10.33 16.21
C PHE A 136 4.72 11.16 17.22
N VAL A 137 4.13 12.26 17.70
CA VAL A 137 4.73 13.11 18.72
C VAL A 137 4.11 12.76 20.07
N ASN A 138 4.85 12.01 20.87
CA ASN A 138 4.53 11.82 22.28
C ASN A 138 5.02 13.03 23.09
N TYR A 139 4.13 13.64 23.86
CA TYR A 139 4.46 14.78 24.71
C TYR A 139 3.64 14.77 26.00
N ARG A 140 4.21 15.35 27.06
CA ARG A 140 3.49 15.54 28.32
C ARG A 140 2.51 16.71 28.19
N ARG A 141 1.21 16.42 28.23
CA ARG A 141 0.13 17.40 27.96
C ARG A 141 0.18 18.67 28.81
N THR A 142 0.63 18.56 30.06
CA THR A 142 0.66 19.66 31.03
C THR A 142 1.85 20.61 30.86
N GLU A 143 2.91 20.20 30.18
CA GLU A 143 4.19 20.92 30.13
C GLU A 143 4.63 21.28 28.71
N SER A 144 4.23 20.48 27.71
CA SER A 144 4.83 20.56 26.37
C SER A 144 3.81 20.69 25.23
N ARG A 145 2.55 21.02 25.53
CA ARG A 145 1.49 21.16 24.52
C ARG A 145 1.82 22.20 23.46
N THR A 146 2.30 23.38 23.86
CA THR A 146 2.63 24.46 22.93
C THR A 146 3.76 24.06 21.97
N ALA A 147 4.80 23.38 22.49
CA ALA A 147 5.89 22.87 21.66
C ALA A 147 5.42 21.76 20.70
N ALA A 148 4.53 20.87 21.15
CA ALA A 148 3.97 19.81 20.32
C ALA A 148 3.13 20.35 19.15
N VAL A 149 2.31 21.38 19.38
CA VAL A 149 1.55 22.05 18.31
C VAL A 149 2.47 22.75 17.31
N GLN A 150 3.52 23.43 17.80
CA GLN A 150 4.52 24.05 16.91
C GLN A 150 5.26 23.02 16.05
N LEU A 151 5.62 21.87 16.65
CA LEU A 151 6.24 20.76 15.92
C LEU A 151 5.28 20.16 14.89
N HIS A 152 4.00 19.99 15.24
CA HIS A 152 2.97 19.59 14.29
C HIS A 152 2.96 20.51 13.07
N ASP A 153 2.84 21.82 13.26
CA ASP A 153 2.74 22.76 12.14
C ASP A 153 4.01 22.77 11.27
N LEU A 154 5.20 22.76 11.89
CA LEU A 154 6.48 22.76 11.17
C LEU A 154 6.73 21.49 10.36
N LEU A 155 6.26 20.34 10.86
CA LEU A 155 6.37 19.05 10.21
C LEU A 155 5.28 18.88 9.13
N SER A 156 4.05 19.33 9.38
CA SER A 156 2.96 19.33 8.40
C SER A 156 3.28 20.19 7.17
N VAL A 157 3.91 21.37 7.35
CA VAL A 157 4.39 22.20 6.22
C VAL A 157 5.49 21.50 5.40
N ARG A 158 6.25 20.59 6.02
CA ARG A 158 7.24 19.73 5.33
C ARG A 158 6.60 18.44 4.78
N GLY A 159 5.27 18.38 4.79
CA GLY A 159 4.43 17.33 4.27
C GLY A 159 4.28 16.12 5.18
N PHE A 160 4.85 16.11 6.39
CA PHE A 160 4.70 14.99 7.31
C PHE A 160 3.26 14.88 7.79
N ASP A 161 2.80 13.65 8.00
CA ASP A 161 1.48 13.38 8.57
C ASP A 161 1.66 13.16 10.09
N VAL A 162 1.31 14.17 10.89
CA VAL A 162 1.72 14.26 12.30
C VAL A 162 0.57 13.93 13.25
N PHE A 163 0.78 12.96 14.13
CA PHE A 163 -0.18 12.56 15.15
C PHE A 163 0.31 13.00 16.54
N LEU A 164 -0.52 13.74 17.28
CA LEU A 164 -0.21 14.20 18.64
C LEU A 164 -0.82 13.25 19.68
N ASP A 165 -0.02 12.82 20.66
CA ASP A 165 -0.48 12.00 21.80
C ASP A 165 -1.44 12.77 22.72
N GLY A 166 -2.72 12.82 22.36
CA GLY A 166 -3.61 13.86 22.86
C GLY A 166 -4.95 13.93 22.17
N CYS A 167 -4.92 13.87 20.84
CA CYS A 167 -6.11 13.96 20.01
C CYS A 167 -6.60 12.54 19.70
N ILE A 168 -7.59 12.07 20.46
CA ILE A 168 -8.58 11.18 19.88
C ILE A 168 -9.38 12.09 18.92
N PRO A 169 -9.51 11.76 17.62
CA PRO A 169 -10.40 12.53 16.76
C PRO A 169 -11.80 12.36 17.31
N VAL A 170 -12.34 13.44 17.91
CA VAL A 170 -13.76 13.50 18.24
C VAL A 170 -14.45 13.52 16.89
N LEU A 171 -15.11 12.42 16.53
CA LEU A 171 -16.11 12.40 15.47
C LEU A 171 -17.02 13.61 15.72
N GLN A 172 -16.94 14.60 14.83
CA GLN A 172 -17.96 15.64 14.76
C GLN A 172 -19.23 14.97 14.20
N ASP A 173 -19.97 14.30 15.07
CA ASP A 173 -21.40 14.07 14.86
C ASP A 173 -22.06 15.43 14.73
N SER A 174 -22.39 15.79 13.50
CA SER A 174 -23.18 16.98 13.18
C SER A 174 -24.65 16.58 13.12
N PHE A 175 -25.44 17.25 13.95
CA PHE A 175 -26.90 17.27 13.95
C PHE A 175 -27.49 17.67 12.60
#